data_AF-A0A955XQ59-F1
#
_entry.id   AF-A0A955XQ59-F1
#
_cell.length_a   1.000
_cell.length_b   1.000
_cell.length_c   1.000
_cell.angle_alpha   90.00
_cell.angle_beta   90.00
_cell.angle_gamma   90.00
#
_symmetry.space_group_name_H-M   'P 1'
#
loop_
_entity.id
_entity.type
_entity.pdbx_description
1 polymer ?
#
loop_
_entity_poly.entity_id
_entity_poly.type
_entity_poly.pdbx_seq_one_letter_code
_entity_poly.pdbx_strand_id
1 'polypeptide(L)'
;MAETPPERWQDALTRRVRALARLTPLHELEARKGYRDLDLARVDVRALALRVLDLTIEEMGVGPGAARAAILQALERMAATMDAALAPEERATLAEAVLGAMLNDAARRQAFVARYVDWTDAEPTGREMAWHLLREVELPDGGYVVQATTEGINVYTGMLEFDVQDAQIAEEAVLRAQIRRGRIEDAVQTARNARLRSVEYQETLRRLLKLAQRDVAQVRWTDQMQGLLDDARLHLEDRVATERELLGLVASKVDAASDEDAPRVAELRDILEGCQQRHLRLHGEVLVAHRTFLDEQSRQVFRPRAMSRLPDLEAEVAGPALAASAGALDAAFPALLRAFFPAAARRTLYLPQLVDRLLKPPPRQPVAEHVLEDAERSEEHT
;
A
#
# COMPACT_ATOMS: atom_id res chain seq x y z
N MET A 1 6.06 14.67 24.70
CA MET A 1 5.26 14.16 23.57
C MET A 1 3.86 13.94 24.08
N ALA A 2 2.93 14.83 23.77
CA ALA A 2 1.52 14.61 24.08
C ALA A 2 0.95 13.65 23.03
N GLU A 3 0.49 12.48 23.46
CA GLU A 3 -0.30 11.58 22.62
C GLU A 3 -1.58 12.32 22.20
N THR A 4 -1.77 12.51 20.89
CA THR A 4 -3.03 13.03 20.36
C THR A 4 -4.14 12.05 20.74
N PRO A 5 -5.24 12.51 21.38
CA PRO A 5 -6.32 11.62 21.79
C PRO A 5 -6.93 10.89 20.58
N PRO A 6 -7.42 9.66 20.76
CA PRO A 6 -8.04 8.91 19.68
C PRO A 6 -9.23 9.68 19.11
N GLU A 7 -9.36 9.67 17.78
CA GLU A 7 -10.44 10.33 17.07
C GLU A 7 -11.81 9.84 17.58
N ARG A 8 -12.74 10.77 17.85
CA ARG A 8 -14.08 10.42 18.28
C ARG A 8 -14.85 9.82 17.10
N TRP A 9 -15.66 8.79 17.34
CA TRP A 9 -16.42 8.13 16.28
C TRP A 9 -17.35 9.10 15.52
N GLN A 10 -17.83 10.15 16.20
CA GLN A 10 -18.63 11.22 15.61
C GLN A 10 -17.88 11.96 14.50
N ASP A 11 -16.63 12.32 14.75
CA ASP A 11 -15.78 13.04 13.79
C ASP A 11 -15.53 12.17 12.55
N ALA A 12 -15.21 10.89 12.79
CA ALA A 12 -15.04 9.90 11.72
C ALA A 12 -16.34 9.67 10.92
N LEU A 13 -17.49 9.58 11.59
CA LEU A 13 -18.78 9.37 10.95
C LEU A 13 -19.19 10.58 10.11
N THR A 14 -19.13 11.80 10.66
CA THR A 14 -19.40 13.04 9.92
C THR A 14 -18.50 13.11 8.68
N ARG A 15 -17.20 12.83 8.82
CA ARG A 15 -16.28 12.83 7.67
C ARG A 15 -16.68 11.81 6.60
N ARG A 16 -17.03 10.59 6.99
CA ARG A 16 -17.44 9.51 6.06
C ARG A 16 -18.76 9.84 5.34
N VAL A 17 -19.75 10.36 6.06
CA VAL A 17 -21.02 10.82 5.46
C VAL A 17 -20.76 11.93 4.45
N ARG A 18 -19.87 12.88 4.78
CA ARG A 18 -19.47 13.94 3.84
C ARG A 18 -18.70 13.41 2.63
N ALA A 19 -17.90 12.35 2.79
CA ALA A 19 -17.23 11.71 1.66
C ALA A 19 -18.24 11.04 0.72
N LEU A 20 -19.19 10.27 1.28
CA LEU A 20 -20.27 9.63 0.51
C LEU A 20 -21.13 10.65 -0.23
N ALA A 21 -21.53 11.74 0.42
CA ALA A 21 -22.34 12.79 -0.20
C ALA A 21 -21.66 13.42 -1.43
N ARG A 22 -20.33 13.49 -1.45
CA ARG A 22 -19.58 14.02 -2.61
C ARG A 22 -19.59 13.09 -3.81
N LEU A 23 -19.87 11.80 -3.61
CA LEU A 23 -19.97 10.82 -4.70
C LEU A 23 -21.35 10.79 -5.34
N THR A 24 -22.35 11.45 -4.73
CA THR A 24 -23.74 11.45 -5.22
C THR A 24 -23.86 11.83 -6.70
N PRO A 25 -23.18 12.87 -7.23
CA PRO A 25 -23.30 13.23 -8.64
C PRO A 25 -22.90 12.10 -9.61
N LEU A 26 -21.91 11.28 -9.25
CA LEU A 26 -21.46 10.16 -10.08
C LEU A 26 -22.48 9.02 -10.08
N HIS A 27 -23.09 8.74 -8.93
CA HIS A 27 -24.14 7.72 -8.81
C HIS A 27 -25.43 8.15 -9.51
N GLU A 28 -25.82 9.43 -9.37
CA GLU A 28 -26.97 9.99 -10.08
C GLU A 28 -26.79 9.94 -11.59
N LEU A 29 -25.57 10.17 -12.07
CA LEU A 29 -25.26 10.09 -13.50
C LEU A 29 -25.52 8.69 -14.05
N GLU A 30 -25.07 7.64 -13.36
CA GLU A 30 -25.33 6.25 -13.74
C GLU A 30 -26.82 5.89 -13.63
N ALA A 31 -27.48 6.33 -12.55
CA ALA A 31 -28.91 6.05 -12.35
C ALA A 31 -29.80 6.71 -13.43
N ARG A 32 -29.39 7.85 -13.99
CA ARG A 32 -30.14 8.58 -15.03
C ARG A 32 -29.97 8.03 -16.44
N LYS A 33 -29.11 7.04 -16.63
CA LYS A 33 -28.77 6.42 -17.91
C LYS A 33 -29.98 5.87 -18.67
N GLY A 34 -31.01 5.39 -17.97
CA GLY A 34 -32.26 4.88 -18.58
C GLY A 34 -33.24 5.96 -19.09
N TYR A 35 -33.00 7.24 -18.81
CA TYR A 35 -33.90 8.35 -19.19
C TYR A 35 -33.45 9.11 -20.45
N ARG A 36 -32.39 8.66 -21.14
CA ARG A 36 -31.76 9.40 -22.25
C ARG A 36 -32.17 8.93 -23.65
N ASP A 37 -33.22 8.11 -23.77
CA ASP A 37 -33.67 7.50 -25.04
C ASP A 37 -32.59 6.70 -25.81
N LEU A 38 -31.43 6.46 -25.18
CA LEU A 38 -30.31 5.69 -25.70
C LEU A 38 -30.23 4.35 -24.96
N ASP A 39 -30.03 3.25 -25.69
CA ASP A 39 -29.69 1.97 -25.07
C ASP A 39 -28.22 1.99 -24.65
N LEU A 40 -28.01 2.42 -23.41
CA LEU A 40 -26.68 2.49 -22.84
C LEU A 40 -26.35 1.25 -22.02
N ALA A 41 -27.13 0.17 -22.01
CA ALA A 41 -26.99 -0.94 -21.05
C ALA A 41 -25.55 -1.44 -20.87
N ARG A 42 -24.74 -1.41 -21.94
CA ARG A 42 -23.34 -1.86 -21.99
C ARG A 42 -22.28 -0.81 -21.62
N VAL A 43 -22.67 0.44 -21.40
CA VAL A 43 -21.78 1.59 -21.14
C VAL A 43 -21.72 1.91 -19.65
N ASP A 44 -20.56 1.83 -18.99
CA ASP A 44 -20.44 2.33 -17.60
C ASP A 44 -20.19 3.85 -17.61
N VAL A 45 -21.20 4.63 -17.21
CA VAL A 45 -21.14 6.10 -17.24
C VAL A 45 -20.30 6.63 -16.07
N ARG A 46 -20.19 5.88 -14.97
CA ARG A 46 -19.28 6.22 -13.87
C ARG A 46 -17.83 6.11 -14.33
N ALA A 47 -17.50 5.07 -15.09
CA ALA A 47 -16.17 4.91 -15.65
C ALA A 47 -15.81 6.06 -16.60
N LEU A 48 -16.77 6.53 -17.42
CA LEU A 48 -16.59 7.74 -18.23
C LEU A 48 -16.37 8.98 -17.38
N ALA A 49 -17.14 9.17 -16.31
CA ALA A 49 -16.97 10.31 -15.39
C ALA A 49 -15.61 10.28 -14.66
N LEU A 50 -15.16 9.11 -14.22
CA LEU A 50 -13.84 8.92 -13.65
C LEU A 50 -12.74 9.26 -14.67
N ARG A 51 -12.90 8.86 -15.93
CA ARG A 51 -11.96 9.23 -17.00
C ARG A 51 -11.88 10.74 -17.24
N VAL A 52 -12.97 11.48 -17.05
CA VAL A 52 -12.93 12.96 -17.11
C VAL A 52 -12.04 13.52 -16.00
N LEU A 53 -12.23 13.07 -14.76
CA LEU A 53 -11.40 13.50 -13.63
C LEU A 53 -9.94 13.16 -13.88
N ASP A 54 -9.65 11.93 -14.30
CA ASP A 54 -8.30 11.45 -14.61
C ASP A 54 -7.58 12.35 -15.62
N LEU A 55 -8.17 12.52 -16.82
CA LEU A 55 -7.63 13.37 -17.88
C LEU A 55 -7.43 14.82 -17.43
N THR A 56 -8.39 15.35 -16.67
CA THR A 56 -8.32 16.74 -16.22
C THR A 56 -7.21 16.92 -15.19
N ILE A 57 -7.01 15.96 -14.29
CA ILE A 57 -5.96 15.98 -13.28
C ILE A 57 -4.58 15.80 -13.93
N GLU A 58 -4.46 14.88 -14.90
CA GLU A 58 -3.23 14.65 -15.67
C GLU A 58 -2.79 15.93 -16.40
N GLU A 59 -3.71 16.59 -17.12
CA GLU A 59 -3.43 17.83 -17.84
C GLU A 59 -3.13 19.02 -16.90
N MET A 60 -3.68 19.04 -15.69
CA MET A 60 -3.34 20.03 -14.66
C MET A 60 -1.94 19.82 -14.05
N GLY A 61 -1.38 18.62 -14.15
CA GLY A 61 -0.02 18.32 -13.69
C GLY A 61 1.05 18.97 -14.58
N VAL A 62 0.76 19.12 -15.87
CA VAL A 62 1.70 19.64 -16.88
C VAL A 62 1.30 21.04 -17.37
N GLY A 63 0.02 21.38 -17.32
CA GLY A 63 -0.56 22.59 -17.90
C GLY A 63 -1.67 23.23 -17.05
N PRO A 64 -2.46 24.15 -17.64
CA PRO A 64 -3.48 24.89 -16.92
C PRO A 64 -4.82 24.13 -16.75
N GLY A 65 -4.98 22.96 -17.38
CA GLY A 65 -6.24 22.19 -17.40
C GLY A 65 -6.47 21.53 -18.74
N ALA A 66 -7.48 20.67 -18.82
CA ALA A 66 -7.79 19.91 -20.02
C ALA A 66 -8.69 20.70 -20.98
N ALA A 67 -8.35 20.68 -22.27
CA ALA A 67 -9.21 21.27 -23.30
C ALA A 67 -10.50 20.45 -23.45
N ARG A 68 -11.65 21.13 -23.54
CA ARG A 68 -12.98 20.50 -23.67
C ARG A 68 -13.03 19.47 -24.81
N ALA A 69 -12.50 19.84 -25.98
CA ALA A 69 -12.46 18.97 -27.15
C ALA A 69 -11.64 17.69 -26.90
N ALA A 70 -10.54 17.76 -26.14
CA ALA A 70 -9.71 16.60 -25.82
C ALA A 70 -10.45 15.63 -24.89
N ILE A 71 -11.17 16.14 -23.88
CA ILE A 71 -12.02 15.34 -22.99
C ILE A 71 -13.08 14.60 -23.81
N LEU A 72 -13.84 15.32 -24.64
CA LEU A 72 -14.94 14.72 -25.42
C LEU A 72 -14.44 13.62 -26.35
N GLN A 73 -13.34 13.86 -27.09
CA GLN A 73 -12.74 12.85 -27.95
C GLN A 73 -12.28 11.61 -27.18
N ALA A 74 -11.75 11.78 -25.97
CA ALA A 74 -11.34 10.64 -25.15
C ALA A 74 -12.54 9.84 -24.64
N LEU A 75 -13.62 10.51 -24.23
CA LEU A 75 -14.87 9.86 -23.82
C LEU A 75 -15.53 9.11 -24.98
N GLU A 76 -15.57 9.70 -26.18
CA GLU A 76 -16.10 9.04 -27.38
C GLU A 76 -15.32 7.76 -27.72
N ARG A 77 -13.97 7.80 -27.65
CA ARG A 77 -13.14 6.61 -27.84
C ARG A 77 -13.43 5.55 -26.78
N MET A 78 -13.52 5.93 -25.51
CA MET A 78 -13.82 5.00 -24.42
C MET A 78 -15.22 4.39 -24.56
N ALA A 79 -16.23 5.19 -24.91
CA ALA A 79 -17.59 4.71 -25.16
C ALA A 79 -17.63 3.68 -26.30
N ALA A 80 -16.88 3.91 -27.39
CA ALA A 80 -16.78 2.97 -28.50
C ALA A 80 -16.14 1.62 -28.09
N THR A 81 -15.27 1.61 -27.08
CA THR A 81 -14.71 0.35 -26.54
C THR A 81 -15.68 -0.41 -25.64
N MET A 82 -16.58 0.30 -24.96
CA MET A 82 -17.61 -0.31 -24.10
C MET A 82 -18.75 -0.90 -24.93
N ASP A 83 -19.17 -0.17 -25.96
CA ASP A 83 -20.20 -0.60 -26.89
C ASP A 83 -19.87 -0.20 -28.32
N ALA A 84 -19.47 -1.19 -29.12
CA ALA A 84 -19.17 -1.00 -30.52
C ALA A 84 -20.43 -0.71 -31.38
N ALA A 85 -21.63 -0.98 -30.87
CA ALA A 85 -22.88 -0.72 -31.58
C ALA A 85 -23.34 0.75 -31.47
N LEU A 86 -22.79 1.52 -30.51
CA LEU A 86 -23.15 2.93 -30.33
C LEU A 86 -22.73 3.75 -31.56
N ALA A 87 -23.66 4.47 -32.16
CA ALA A 87 -23.37 5.32 -33.31
C ALA A 87 -22.47 6.51 -32.92
N PRO A 88 -21.69 7.09 -33.86
CA PRO A 88 -20.83 8.24 -33.56
C PRO A 88 -21.55 9.43 -32.93
N GLU A 89 -22.77 9.74 -33.40
CA GLU A 89 -23.60 10.84 -32.89
C GLU A 89 -24.07 10.59 -31.45
N GLU A 90 -24.40 9.33 -31.12
CA GLU A 90 -24.79 8.91 -29.77
C GLU A 90 -23.60 8.99 -28.82
N ARG A 91 -22.38 8.63 -29.28
CA ARG A 91 -21.15 8.76 -28.50
C ARG A 91 -20.83 10.22 -28.19
N ALA A 92 -20.94 11.11 -29.17
CA ALA A 92 -20.75 12.54 -28.97
C ALA A 92 -21.77 13.09 -27.97
N THR A 93 -23.05 12.74 -28.14
CA THR A 93 -24.13 13.13 -27.22
C THR A 93 -23.88 12.63 -25.79
N LEU A 94 -23.44 11.38 -25.65
CA LEU A 94 -23.08 10.80 -24.37
C LEU A 94 -21.90 11.53 -23.72
N ALA A 95 -20.81 11.76 -24.45
CA ALA A 95 -19.62 12.45 -23.96
C ALA A 95 -19.95 13.86 -23.45
N GLU A 96 -20.72 14.61 -24.23
CA GLU A 96 -21.22 15.94 -23.87
C GLU A 96 -22.05 15.90 -22.59
N ALA A 97 -22.98 14.95 -22.52
CA ALA A 97 -23.89 14.83 -21.40
C ALA A 97 -23.22 14.25 -20.13
N VAL A 98 -22.07 13.57 -20.24
CA VAL A 98 -21.22 13.20 -19.10
C VAL A 98 -20.47 14.42 -18.58
N LEU A 99 -19.75 15.12 -19.46
CA LEU A 99 -18.97 16.31 -19.07
C LEU A 99 -19.87 17.40 -18.49
N GLY A 100 -21.00 17.68 -19.14
CA GLY A 100 -21.97 18.66 -18.65
C GLY A 100 -22.59 18.29 -17.30
N ALA A 101 -22.82 16.99 -17.05
CA ALA A 101 -23.26 16.54 -15.73
C ALA A 101 -22.19 16.76 -14.66
N MET A 102 -20.91 16.53 -14.96
CA MET A 102 -19.80 16.79 -14.03
C MET A 102 -19.57 18.27 -13.73
N LEU A 103 -19.86 19.14 -14.70
CA LEU A 103 -19.86 20.61 -14.55
C LEU A 103 -21.14 21.13 -13.89
N ASN A 104 -22.13 20.28 -13.65
CA ASN A 104 -23.45 20.63 -13.15
C ASN A 104 -24.24 21.60 -14.06
N ASP A 105 -24.18 21.40 -15.38
CA ASP A 105 -24.86 22.25 -16.38
C ASP A 105 -26.38 22.35 -16.13
N ALA A 106 -27.01 21.28 -15.64
CA ALA A 106 -28.44 21.27 -15.29
C ALA A 106 -28.81 22.33 -14.23
N ALA A 107 -27.87 22.66 -13.34
CA ALA A 107 -28.01 23.73 -12.35
C ALA A 107 -27.21 24.98 -12.73
N ARG A 108 -27.03 25.26 -14.03
CA ARG A 108 -26.27 26.41 -14.54
C ARG A 108 -24.85 26.49 -13.96
N ARG A 109 -24.20 25.34 -13.80
CA ARG A 109 -22.84 25.20 -13.27
C ARG A 109 -22.65 25.72 -11.83
N GLN A 110 -23.76 25.83 -11.09
CA GLN A 110 -23.70 26.08 -9.64
C GLN A 110 -23.09 24.89 -8.91
N ALA A 111 -22.68 25.10 -7.67
CA ALA A 111 -22.17 24.02 -6.85
C ALA A 111 -23.23 22.91 -6.69
N PHE A 112 -22.78 21.65 -6.70
CA PHE A 112 -23.57 20.56 -6.15
C PHE A 112 -23.85 20.83 -4.67
N VAL A 113 -25.04 20.46 -4.21
CA VAL A 113 -25.47 20.71 -2.84
C VAL A 113 -26.00 19.41 -2.25
N ALA A 114 -25.59 19.10 -1.02
CA ALA A 114 -26.12 17.97 -0.27
C ALA A 114 -26.29 18.33 1.21
N ARG A 115 -27.39 17.83 1.79
CA ARG A 115 -27.68 17.94 3.22
C ARG A 115 -27.14 16.71 3.95
N TYR A 116 -26.55 16.92 5.11
CA TYR A 116 -26.02 15.87 5.95
C TYR A 116 -26.25 16.20 7.43
N VAL A 117 -26.18 15.18 8.30
CA VAL A 117 -26.21 15.38 9.75
C VAL A 117 -24.78 15.43 10.27
N ASP A 118 -24.47 16.51 10.98
CA ASP A 118 -23.19 16.67 11.66
C ASP A 118 -23.29 16.18 13.10
N TRP A 119 -22.50 15.16 13.42
CA TRP A 119 -22.46 14.51 14.72
C TRP A 119 -21.36 15.06 15.65
N THR A 120 -20.53 16.00 15.19
CA THR A 120 -19.38 16.49 15.98
C THR A 120 -19.81 17.33 17.18
N ASP A 121 -20.96 18.00 17.06
CA ASP A 121 -21.53 18.83 18.12
C ASP A 121 -22.22 17.96 19.19
N ALA A 122 -22.48 18.54 20.37
CA ALA A 122 -23.16 17.83 21.46
C ALA A 122 -24.57 17.35 21.05
N GLU A 123 -25.22 18.09 20.15
CA GLU A 123 -26.50 17.72 19.53
C GLU A 123 -26.30 17.61 18.01
N PRO A 124 -26.73 16.50 17.36
CA PRO A 124 -26.58 16.35 15.92
C PRO A 124 -27.38 17.42 15.15
N THR A 125 -26.71 18.16 14.26
CA THR A 125 -27.34 19.25 13.50
C THR A 125 -27.37 18.97 12.00
N GLY A 126 -28.46 19.33 11.34
CA GLY A 126 -28.55 19.29 9.88
C GLY A 126 -27.71 20.40 9.27
N ARG A 127 -26.74 20.05 8.42
CA ARG A 127 -25.87 20.99 7.70
C ARG A 127 -25.98 20.76 6.20
N GLU A 128 -25.60 21.79 5.45
CA GLU A 128 -25.54 21.75 3.99
C GLU A 128 -24.08 21.89 3.55
N MET A 129 -23.70 21.13 2.53
CA MET A 129 -22.40 21.28 1.88
C MET A 129 -22.60 21.60 0.41
N ALA A 130 -21.80 22.53 -0.09
CA ALA A 130 -21.74 22.89 -1.50
C ALA A 130 -20.35 22.59 -2.05
N TRP A 131 -20.24 21.98 -3.23
CA TRP A 131 -18.96 21.71 -3.88
C TRP A 131 -19.08 21.67 -5.40
N HIS A 132 -17.97 21.77 -6.10
CA HIS A 132 -17.86 21.49 -7.53
C HIS A 132 -16.99 20.25 -7.72
N LEU A 133 -17.16 19.51 -8.82
CA LEU A 133 -16.21 18.47 -9.22
C LEU A 133 -15.22 19.02 -10.26
N LEU A 134 -15.76 19.75 -11.24
CA LEU A 134 -15.01 20.41 -12.30
C LEU A 134 -15.44 21.88 -12.40
N ARG A 135 -14.59 22.73 -12.98
CA ARG A 135 -14.90 24.10 -13.38
C ARG A 135 -14.31 24.41 -14.73
N GLU A 136 -15.02 25.21 -15.52
CA GLU A 136 -14.48 25.79 -16.74
C GLU A 136 -13.85 27.15 -16.42
N VAL A 137 -12.61 27.36 -16.87
CA VAL A 137 -11.80 28.54 -16.57
C VAL A 137 -11.29 29.13 -17.87
N GLU A 138 -11.42 30.45 -18.00
CA GLU A 138 -10.89 31.20 -19.12
C GLU A 138 -9.38 31.43 -18.94
N LEU A 139 -8.63 31.15 -20.00
CA LEU A 139 -7.20 31.40 -20.10
C LEU A 139 -6.93 32.83 -20.58
N PRO A 140 -5.71 33.36 -20.35
CA PRO A 140 -5.35 34.71 -20.80
C PRO A 140 -5.42 34.92 -22.32
N ASP A 141 -5.40 33.85 -23.11
CA ASP A 141 -5.55 33.86 -24.57
C ASP A 141 -7.02 33.84 -25.04
N GLY A 142 -7.98 33.85 -24.11
CA GLY A 142 -9.42 33.76 -24.38
C GLY A 142 -9.92 32.34 -24.63
N GLY A 143 -9.06 31.32 -24.53
CA GLY A 143 -9.45 29.92 -24.55
C GLY A 143 -10.11 29.48 -23.25
N TYR A 144 -10.86 28.39 -23.28
CA TYR A 144 -11.44 27.78 -22.07
C TYR A 144 -10.84 26.39 -21.82
N VAL A 145 -10.53 26.12 -20.56
CA VAL A 145 -10.08 24.80 -20.09
C VAL A 145 -10.95 24.33 -18.94
N VAL A 146 -11.06 23.01 -18.82
CA VAL A 146 -11.70 22.36 -17.69
C VAL A 146 -10.63 22.06 -16.64
N GLN A 147 -10.92 22.38 -15.38
CA GLN A 147 -10.07 22.10 -14.23
C GLN A 147 -10.84 21.26 -13.21
N ALA A 148 -10.17 20.27 -12.63
CA ALA A 148 -10.67 19.57 -11.47
C ALA A 148 -10.53 20.46 -10.23
N THR A 149 -11.60 20.55 -9.44
CA THR A 149 -11.56 21.26 -8.16
C THR A 149 -10.86 20.42 -7.10
N THR A 150 -10.54 21.02 -5.96
CA THR A 150 -10.01 20.30 -4.80
C THR A 150 -10.94 19.13 -4.40
N GLU A 151 -12.25 19.35 -4.43
CA GLU A 151 -13.22 18.29 -4.12
C GLU A 151 -13.29 17.22 -5.21
N GLY A 152 -13.17 17.58 -6.49
CA GLY A 152 -13.08 16.61 -7.59
C GLY A 152 -11.83 15.71 -7.47
N ILE A 153 -10.68 16.31 -7.16
CA ILE A 153 -9.42 15.59 -6.89
C ILE A 153 -9.56 14.69 -5.67
N ASN A 154 -10.15 15.18 -4.57
CA ASN A 154 -10.36 14.39 -3.36
C ASN A 154 -11.32 13.21 -3.57
N VAL A 155 -12.35 13.39 -4.41
CA VAL A 155 -13.24 12.30 -4.82
C VAL A 155 -12.47 11.27 -5.63
N TYR A 156 -11.71 11.70 -6.64
CA TYR A 156 -10.91 10.81 -7.49
C TYR A 156 -9.89 10.00 -6.67
N THR A 157 -9.05 10.70 -5.90
CA THR A 157 -8.01 10.10 -5.05
C THR A 157 -8.58 9.20 -3.94
N GLY A 158 -9.79 9.48 -3.44
CA GLY A 158 -10.47 8.65 -2.45
C GLY A 158 -11.11 7.38 -3.03
N MET A 159 -11.26 7.29 -4.35
CA MET A 159 -11.87 6.15 -5.07
C MET A 159 -10.86 5.16 -5.65
N LEU A 160 -9.61 5.59 -5.85
CA LEU A 160 -8.54 4.69 -6.26
C LEU A 160 -8.39 3.61 -5.18
N GLU A 161 -8.81 2.38 -5.47
CA GLU A 161 -8.31 1.21 -4.74
C GLU A 161 -6.80 1.21 -4.94
N PHE A 162 -6.10 1.70 -3.91
CA PHE A 162 -4.67 1.93 -3.78
C PHE A 162 -3.80 1.34 -4.90
N ASP A 163 -3.65 2.08 -6.00
CA ASP A 163 -2.40 2.07 -6.75
C ASP A 163 -1.59 3.28 -6.28
N VAL A 164 -0.61 2.99 -5.42
CA VAL A 164 0.09 3.97 -4.58
C VAL A 164 0.89 4.98 -5.42
N GLN A 165 1.17 4.69 -6.69
CA GLN A 165 2.10 5.45 -7.52
C GLN A 165 1.45 6.68 -8.18
N ASP A 166 0.25 6.57 -8.77
CA ASP A 166 -0.37 7.68 -9.52
C ASP A 166 -0.89 8.80 -8.60
N ALA A 167 -1.39 8.45 -7.40
CA ALA A 167 -1.84 9.43 -6.40
C ALA A 167 -0.66 10.24 -5.80
N GLN A 168 0.52 9.65 -5.71
CA GLN A 168 1.71 10.33 -5.21
C GLN A 168 2.26 11.35 -6.21
N ILE A 169 2.22 11.03 -7.50
CA ILE A 169 2.62 11.95 -8.58
C ILE A 169 1.69 13.17 -8.58
N ALA A 170 0.37 12.96 -8.46
CA ALA A 170 -0.60 14.05 -8.40
C ALA A 170 -0.43 14.92 -7.14
N GLU A 171 -0.26 14.32 -5.97
CA GLU A 171 -0.01 15.06 -4.72
C GLU A 171 1.29 15.85 -4.73
N GLU A 172 2.34 15.27 -5.30
CA GLU A 172 3.61 15.95 -5.49
C GLU A 172 3.48 17.16 -6.43
N ALA A 173 2.80 17.00 -7.57
CA ALA A 173 2.56 18.08 -8.51
C ALA A 173 1.75 19.22 -7.85
N VAL A 174 0.72 18.89 -7.08
CA VAL A 174 -0.07 19.85 -6.31
C VAL A 174 0.77 20.59 -5.28
N LEU A 175 1.56 19.85 -4.48
CA LEU A 175 2.42 20.42 -3.44
C LEU A 175 3.47 21.37 -4.05
N ARG A 176 4.12 20.93 -5.14
CA ARG A 176 5.08 21.74 -5.91
C ARG A 176 4.43 23.01 -6.46
N ALA A 177 3.22 22.93 -7.00
CA ALA A 177 2.48 24.07 -7.51
C ALA A 177 2.07 25.06 -6.40
N GLN A 178 1.63 24.56 -5.24
CA GLN A 178 1.25 25.38 -4.09
C GLN A 178 2.46 26.14 -3.52
N ILE A 179 3.60 25.47 -3.34
CA ILE A 179 4.85 26.09 -2.87
C ILE A 179 5.30 27.19 -3.83
N ARG A 180 5.31 26.92 -5.14
CA ARG A 180 5.72 27.91 -6.15
C ARG A 180 4.85 29.16 -6.13
N ARG A 181 3.52 28.97 -6.04
CA ARG A 181 2.51 30.04 -6.00
C ARG A 181 2.40 30.75 -4.64
N GLY A 182 3.16 30.34 -3.62
CA GLY A 182 3.14 30.95 -2.29
C GLY A 182 1.89 30.62 -1.47
N ARG A 183 1.12 29.59 -1.84
CA ARG A 183 -0.03 29.10 -1.07
C ARG A 183 0.45 28.18 0.06
N ILE A 184 1.13 28.76 1.04
CA ILE A 184 1.85 28.00 2.08
C ILE A 184 0.90 27.22 2.98
N GLU A 185 -0.26 27.78 3.34
CA GLU A 185 -1.25 27.09 4.16
C GLU A 185 -1.79 25.81 3.48
N ASP A 186 -2.16 25.91 2.21
CA ASP A 186 -2.60 24.75 1.41
C ASP A 186 -1.48 23.69 1.26
N ALA A 187 -0.24 24.15 1.10
CA ALA A 187 0.93 23.28 1.01
C ALA A 187 1.18 22.51 2.31
N VAL A 188 1.04 23.16 3.47
CA VAL A 188 1.14 22.49 4.79
C VAL A 188 0.10 21.39 4.91
N GLN A 189 -1.15 21.66 4.54
CA GLN A 189 -2.20 20.65 4.64
C GLN A 189 -1.95 19.46 3.68
N THR A 190 -1.50 19.75 2.46
CA THR A 190 -1.12 18.72 1.48
C THR A 190 0.05 17.88 1.99
N ALA A 191 1.08 18.51 2.56
CA ALA A 191 2.24 17.82 3.14
C ALA A 191 1.86 16.95 4.35
N ARG A 192 0.92 17.39 5.20
CA ARG A 192 0.39 16.58 6.32
C ARG A 192 -0.31 15.31 5.82
N ASN A 193 -1.10 15.42 4.76
CA ASN A 193 -1.77 14.27 4.15
C ASN A 193 -0.76 13.29 3.54
N ALA A 194 0.21 13.80 2.76
CA ALA A 194 1.29 13.01 2.19
C ALA A 194 2.12 12.30 3.28
N ARG A 195 2.36 12.96 4.41
CA ARG A 195 3.02 12.36 5.58
C ARG A 195 2.26 11.17 6.13
N LEU A 196 0.93 11.28 6.28
CA LEU A 196 0.11 10.19 6.79
C LEU A 196 0.22 8.95 5.88
N ARG A 197 0.09 9.14 4.56
CA ARG A 197 0.23 8.06 3.57
C ARG A 197 1.61 7.42 3.60
N SER A 198 2.66 8.23 3.74
CA SER A 198 4.03 7.74 3.89
C SER A 198 4.17 6.81 5.10
N VAL A 199 3.52 7.12 6.22
CA VAL A 199 3.58 6.29 7.43
C VAL A 199 2.86 4.95 7.19
N GLU A 200 1.70 4.98 6.54
CA GLU A 200 0.94 3.77 6.19
C GLU A 200 1.70 2.84 5.24
N TYR A 201 2.34 3.41 4.21
CA TYR A 201 3.20 2.67 3.28
C TYR A 201 4.36 1.99 4.02
N GLN A 202 5.06 2.74 4.89
CA GLN A 202 6.16 2.23 5.69
C GLN A 202 5.74 1.07 6.60
N GLU A 203 4.59 1.17 7.27
CA GLU A 203 4.09 0.10 8.13
C GLU A 203 3.71 -1.14 7.33
N THR A 204 3.14 -0.97 6.15
CA THR A 204 2.83 -2.08 5.23
C THR A 204 4.10 -2.79 4.76
N LEU A 205 5.11 -2.04 4.31
CA LEU A 205 6.39 -2.60 3.88
C LEU A 205 7.10 -3.35 5.02
N ARG A 206 7.13 -2.76 6.23
CA ARG A 206 7.71 -3.42 7.41
C ARG A 206 6.98 -4.70 7.81
N ARG A 207 5.64 -4.73 7.70
CA ARG A 207 4.87 -5.96 7.95
C ARG A 207 5.24 -7.06 6.96
N LEU A 208 5.36 -6.73 5.68
CA LEU A 208 5.78 -7.68 4.64
C LEU A 208 7.20 -8.21 4.91
N LEU A 209 8.14 -7.32 5.24
CA LEU A 209 9.51 -7.70 5.60
C LEU A 209 9.55 -8.65 6.80
N LYS A 210 8.77 -8.37 7.86
CA LYS A 210 8.67 -9.25 9.04
C LYS A 210 8.03 -10.59 8.71
N LEU A 211 7.03 -10.62 7.84
CA LEU A 211 6.39 -11.86 7.41
C LEU A 211 7.39 -12.75 6.67
N ALA A 212 8.13 -12.17 5.72
CA ALA A 212 9.17 -12.88 4.96
C ALA A 212 10.32 -13.38 5.85
N GLN A 213 10.67 -12.64 6.92
CA GLN A 213 11.65 -13.10 7.91
C GLN A 213 11.12 -14.25 8.78
N ARG A 214 9.83 -14.26 9.13
CA ARG A 214 9.27 -15.27 10.05
C ARG A 214 8.98 -16.61 9.38
N ASP A 215 8.56 -16.59 8.12
CA ASP A 215 8.21 -17.79 7.37
C ASP A 215 8.76 -17.71 5.94
N VAL A 216 10.01 -18.14 5.81
CA VAL A 216 10.74 -18.18 4.53
C VAL A 216 10.08 -19.13 3.51
N ALA A 217 9.30 -20.13 3.97
CA ALA A 217 8.69 -21.13 3.10
C ALA A 217 7.35 -20.69 2.50
N GLN A 218 6.62 -19.81 3.17
CA GLN A 218 5.34 -19.27 2.67
C GLN A 218 5.52 -18.20 1.58
N VAL A 219 6.68 -17.56 1.50
CA VAL A 219 6.94 -16.48 0.54
C VAL A 219 7.82 -17.02 -0.61
N ARG A 220 7.33 -16.95 -1.85
CA ARG A 220 8.13 -17.25 -3.05
C ARG A 220 9.15 -16.13 -3.28
N TRP A 221 10.28 -16.23 -2.58
CA TRP A 221 11.26 -15.15 -2.49
C TRP A 221 11.87 -14.76 -3.84
N THR A 222 12.22 -15.74 -4.69
CA THR A 222 13.02 -15.51 -5.90
C THR A 222 12.28 -14.70 -6.96
N ASP A 223 10.96 -14.84 -7.10
CA ASP A 223 10.22 -14.20 -8.20
C ASP A 223 9.33 -13.04 -7.73
N GLN A 224 8.75 -13.12 -6.53
CA GLN A 224 7.76 -12.12 -6.06
C GLN A 224 8.36 -11.12 -5.06
N MET A 225 9.20 -11.59 -4.12
CA MET A 225 9.71 -10.71 -3.07
C MET A 225 10.90 -9.87 -3.54
N GLN A 226 11.75 -10.40 -4.41
CA GLN A 226 12.81 -9.61 -5.03
C GLN A 226 12.25 -8.45 -5.85
N GLY A 227 11.29 -8.71 -6.75
CA GLY A 227 10.62 -7.65 -7.51
C GLY A 227 9.99 -6.60 -6.61
N LEU A 228 9.24 -7.01 -5.59
CA LEU A 228 8.63 -6.07 -4.63
C LEU A 228 9.67 -5.23 -3.88
N LEU A 229 10.81 -5.80 -3.49
CA LEU A 229 11.89 -5.05 -2.82
C LEU A 229 12.60 -4.10 -3.76
N ASP A 230 12.81 -4.48 -5.01
CA ASP A 230 13.40 -3.61 -6.03
C ASP A 230 12.46 -2.46 -6.38
N ASP A 231 11.16 -2.72 -6.51
CA ASP A 231 10.14 -1.71 -6.73
C ASP A 231 10.05 -0.75 -5.53
N ALA A 232 10.05 -1.29 -4.30
CA ALA A 232 10.08 -0.48 -3.09
C ALA A 232 11.36 0.36 -2.98
N ARG A 233 12.51 -0.18 -3.39
CA ARG A 233 13.79 0.55 -3.42
C ARG A 233 13.73 1.71 -4.43
N LEU A 234 13.35 1.43 -5.67
CA LEU A 234 13.25 2.45 -6.73
C LEU A 234 12.27 3.55 -6.33
N HIS A 235 11.11 3.18 -5.79
CA HIS A 235 10.14 4.12 -5.27
C HIS A 235 10.72 4.98 -4.13
N LEU A 236 11.43 4.40 -3.16
CA LEU A 236 12.03 5.17 -2.07
C LEU A 236 13.16 6.10 -2.56
N GLU A 237 13.94 5.69 -3.56
CA GLU A 237 14.97 6.52 -4.19
C GLU A 237 14.34 7.76 -4.85
N ASP A 238 13.28 7.56 -5.62
CA ASP A 238 12.50 8.64 -6.25
C ASP A 238 11.92 9.59 -5.21
N ARG A 239 11.28 9.05 -4.16
CA ARG A 239 10.72 9.85 -3.06
C ARG A 239 11.76 10.72 -2.36
N VAL A 240 12.93 10.18 -2.04
CA VAL A 240 14.01 10.94 -1.40
C VAL A 240 14.54 12.04 -2.32
N ALA A 241 14.60 11.78 -3.63
CA ALA A 241 15.01 12.77 -4.62
C ALA A 241 13.99 13.92 -4.72
N THR A 242 12.71 13.61 -4.86
CA THR A 242 11.61 14.59 -4.85
C THR A 242 11.63 15.43 -3.58
N GLU A 243 11.73 14.80 -2.40
CA GLU A 243 11.69 15.54 -1.14
C GLU A 243 12.88 16.48 -0.99
N ARG A 244 14.04 16.11 -1.55
CA ARG A 244 15.19 17.02 -1.64
C ARG A 244 14.91 18.22 -2.54
N GLU A 245 14.25 18.02 -3.69
CA GLU A 245 13.83 19.13 -4.56
C GLU A 245 12.84 20.06 -3.84
N LEU A 246 11.81 19.49 -3.21
CA LEU A 246 10.79 20.26 -2.48
C LEU A 246 11.40 21.06 -1.32
N LEU A 247 12.34 20.48 -0.57
CA LEU A 247 13.09 21.21 0.45
C LEU A 247 13.90 22.36 -0.13
N GLY A 248 14.48 22.20 -1.31
CA GLY A 248 15.14 23.29 -2.05
C GLY A 248 14.17 24.43 -2.40
N LEU A 249 12.96 24.09 -2.88
CA LEU A 249 11.92 25.08 -3.17
C LEU A 249 11.47 25.81 -1.91
N VAL A 250 11.26 25.10 -0.81
CA VAL A 250 10.86 25.69 0.47
C VAL A 250 11.97 26.59 1.03
N ALA A 251 13.24 26.18 0.96
CA ALA A 251 14.37 27.00 1.38
C ALA A 251 14.39 28.35 0.66
N SER A 252 14.17 28.37 -0.67
CA SER A 252 14.08 29.62 -1.43
C SER A 252 12.90 30.52 -1.01
N LYS A 253 11.86 29.94 -0.41
CA LYS A 253 10.69 30.68 0.11
C LYS A 253 10.88 31.17 1.54
N VAL A 254 11.70 30.50 2.35
CA VAL A 254 12.06 30.97 3.70
C VAL A 254 12.71 32.36 3.63
N ASP A 255 13.62 32.57 2.69
CA ASP A 255 14.34 33.85 2.53
C ASP A 255 13.45 34.99 2.03
N ALA A 256 12.31 34.67 1.41
CA ALA A 256 11.36 35.63 0.82
C ALA A 256 10.02 35.70 1.57
N ALA A 257 9.88 34.99 2.69
CA ALA A 257 8.64 34.91 3.45
C ALA A 257 8.37 36.21 4.22
N SER A 258 7.09 36.60 4.29
CA SER A 258 6.63 37.63 5.21
C SER A 258 6.67 37.11 6.66
N ASP A 259 6.68 38.03 7.63
CA ASP A 259 6.62 37.66 9.06
C ASP A 259 5.36 36.84 9.43
N GLU A 260 4.28 36.98 8.66
CA GLU A 260 3.02 36.26 8.86
C GLU A 260 3.10 34.80 8.35
N ASP A 261 3.80 34.55 7.24
CA ASP A 261 3.92 33.22 6.64
C ASP A 261 5.14 32.44 7.14
N ALA A 262 6.13 33.10 7.73
CA ALA A 262 7.33 32.50 8.31
C ALA A 262 7.06 31.26 9.19
N PRO A 263 6.09 31.25 10.15
CA PRO A 263 5.83 30.05 10.95
C PRO A 263 5.27 28.89 10.12
N ARG A 264 4.46 29.16 9.09
CA ARG A 264 3.87 28.12 8.22
C ARG A 264 4.92 27.53 7.28
N VAL A 265 5.84 28.35 6.78
CA VAL A 265 6.97 27.88 5.97
C VAL A 265 7.91 27.00 6.81
N ALA A 266 8.17 27.39 8.06
CA ALA A 266 8.93 26.57 9.00
C ALA A 266 8.26 25.21 9.26
N GLU A 267 6.94 25.22 9.51
CA GLU A 267 6.19 23.96 9.68
C GLU A 267 6.27 23.06 8.44
N LEU A 268 6.10 23.63 7.25
CA LEU A 268 6.19 22.88 6.00
C LEU A 268 7.57 22.22 5.84
N ARG A 269 8.64 22.97 6.14
CA ARG A 269 10.01 22.44 6.13
C ARG A 269 10.16 21.28 7.10
N ASP A 270 9.71 21.43 8.34
CA ASP A 270 9.82 20.40 9.38
C ASP A 270 9.08 19.11 8.99
N ILE A 271 7.91 19.23 8.34
CA ILE A 271 7.16 18.08 7.81
C ILE A 271 7.98 17.35 6.74
N LEU A 272 8.53 18.10 5.76
CA LEU A 272 9.30 17.53 4.65
C LEU A 272 10.61 16.89 5.12
N GLU A 273 11.36 17.55 6.00
CA GLU A 273 12.58 16.98 6.60
C GLU A 273 12.27 15.70 7.38
N GLY A 274 11.16 15.69 8.13
CA GLY A 274 10.71 14.51 8.83
C GLY A 274 10.36 13.35 7.89
N CYS A 275 9.74 13.63 6.74
CA CYS A 275 9.44 12.62 5.71
C CYS A 275 10.73 12.06 5.12
N GLN A 276 11.65 12.92 4.72
CA GLN A 276 12.92 12.53 4.12
C GLN A 276 13.75 11.65 5.05
N GLN A 277 13.86 12.01 6.33
CA GLN A 277 14.57 11.19 7.32
C GLN A 277 13.93 9.81 7.51
N ARG A 278 12.60 9.72 7.48
CA ARG A 278 11.87 8.45 7.57
C ARG A 278 12.12 7.58 6.34
N HIS A 279 12.00 8.14 5.13
CA HIS A 279 12.25 7.40 3.88
C HIS A 279 13.70 6.95 3.76
N LEU A 280 14.67 7.79 4.13
CA LEU A 280 16.08 7.39 4.17
C LEU A 280 16.32 6.21 5.13
N ARG A 281 15.69 6.22 6.31
CA ARG A 281 15.78 5.10 7.25
C ARG A 281 15.16 3.83 6.66
N LEU A 282 13.98 3.94 6.08
CA LEU A 282 13.27 2.82 5.47
C LEU A 282 14.05 2.25 4.27
N HIS A 283 14.66 3.11 3.46
CA HIS A 283 15.54 2.70 2.36
C HIS A 283 16.72 1.86 2.88
N GLY A 284 17.34 2.27 3.99
CA GLY A 284 18.36 1.47 4.66
C GLY A 284 17.84 0.11 5.16
N GLU A 285 16.63 0.05 5.71
CA GLU A 285 15.97 -1.20 6.13
C GLU A 285 15.76 -2.15 4.93
N VAL A 286 15.31 -1.63 3.79
CA VAL A 286 15.07 -2.39 2.55
C VAL A 286 16.38 -2.92 1.96
N LEU A 287 17.43 -2.09 1.89
CA LEU A 287 18.74 -2.51 1.35
C LEU A 287 19.34 -3.70 2.11
N VAL A 288 19.18 -3.73 3.44
CA VAL A 288 19.72 -4.82 4.27
C VAL A 288 18.77 -6.02 4.33
N ALA A 289 17.48 -5.84 4.01
CA ALA A 289 16.47 -6.89 4.07
C ALA A 289 16.83 -8.14 3.28
N HIS A 290 17.46 -7.98 2.11
CA HIS A 290 17.88 -9.10 1.29
C HIS A 290 18.90 -10.01 2.00
N ARG A 291 19.94 -9.41 2.59
CA ARG A 291 20.94 -10.16 3.35
C ARG A 291 20.33 -10.84 4.57
N THR A 292 19.52 -10.11 5.33
CA THR A 292 18.81 -10.64 6.51
C THR A 292 17.93 -11.83 6.14
N PHE A 293 17.27 -11.80 4.98
CA PHE A 293 16.52 -12.94 4.50
C PHE A 293 17.40 -14.15 4.18
N LEU A 294 18.52 -13.98 3.48
CA LEU A 294 19.43 -15.10 3.19
C LEU A 294 19.97 -15.75 4.47
N ASP A 295 20.24 -14.93 5.50
CA ASP A 295 20.62 -15.40 6.83
C ASP A 295 19.48 -16.19 7.49
N GLU A 296 18.24 -15.68 7.42
CA GLU A 296 17.06 -16.37 7.98
C GLU A 296 16.67 -17.63 7.18
N GLN A 297 16.85 -17.66 5.86
CA GLN A 297 16.69 -18.85 5.03
C GLN A 297 17.71 -19.91 5.44
N SER A 298 18.97 -19.51 5.59
CA SER A 298 20.03 -20.39 6.08
C SER A 298 19.68 -20.99 7.44
N ARG A 299 19.10 -20.18 8.33
CA ARG A 299 18.68 -20.59 9.68
C ARG A 299 17.45 -21.50 9.68
N GLN A 300 16.46 -21.25 8.85
CA GLN A 300 15.14 -21.91 8.92
C GLN A 300 15.06 -23.16 8.03
N VAL A 301 15.69 -23.15 6.86
CA VAL A 301 15.64 -24.27 5.89
C VAL A 301 16.68 -25.34 6.23
N PHE A 302 17.87 -24.93 6.68
CA PHE A 302 19.01 -25.84 6.87
C PHE A 302 19.28 -26.22 8.32
N ARG A 303 18.48 -25.75 9.29
CA ARG A 303 18.52 -26.32 10.64
C ARG A 303 17.69 -27.60 10.71
N PRO A 304 18.25 -28.70 11.24
CA PRO A 304 17.45 -29.88 11.52
C PRO A 304 16.34 -29.50 12.51
N ARG A 305 15.08 -29.71 12.12
CA ARG A 305 13.97 -29.65 13.07
C ARG A 305 14.28 -30.65 14.18
N ALA A 306 14.28 -30.18 15.43
CA ALA A 306 14.35 -31.09 16.56
C ALA A 306 13.21 -32.09 16.38
N MET A 307 13.55 -33.36 16.19
CA MET A 307 12.54 -34.40 16.13
C MET A 307 11.75 -34.31 17.43
N SER A 308 10.44 -34.03 17.33
CA SER A 308 9.55 -34.30 18.45
C SER A 308 9.81 -35.74 18.89
N ARG A 309 9.88 -35.98 20.22
CA ARG A 309 10.07 -37.32 20.75
C ARG A 309 9.16 -38.29 19.99
N LEU A 310 9.76 -39.30 19.38
CA LEU A 310 8.99 -40.33 18.68
C LEU A 310 8.04 -40.96 19.72
N PRO A 311 6.80 -41.30 19.33
CA PRO A 311 5.88 -41.98 20.23
C PRO A 311 6.48 -43.31 20.69
N ASP A 312 6.13 -43.74 21.89
CA ASP A 312 6.51 -45.07 22.37
C ASP A 312 5.79 -46.12 21.51
N LEU A 313 6.55 -46.83 20.66
CA LEU A 313 5.97 -47.76 19.69
C LEU A 313 5.31 -48.96 20.35
N GLU A 314 5.75 -49.34 21.55
CA GLU A 314 5.19 -50.49 22.26
C GLU A 314 3.89 -50.08 22.97
N ALA A 315 3.95 -49.00 23.75
CA ALA A 315 2.83 -48.55 24.57
C ALA A 315 1.74 -47.83 23.76
N GLU A 316 2.12 -46.98 22.80
CA GLU A 316 1.19 -46.06 22.12
C GLU A 316 0.75 -46.56 20.74
N VAL A 317 1.46 -47.53 20.14
CA VAL A 317 1.17 -48.02 18.78
C VAL A 317 0.86 -49.51 18.75
N ALA A 318 1.75 -50.37 19.26
CA ALA A 318 1.59 -51.83 19.17
C ALA A 318 0.41 -52.34 20.02
N GLY A 319 0.27 -51.88 21.27
CA GLY A 319 -0.84 -52.27 22.14
C GLY A 319 -2.21 -51.98 21.53
N PRO A 320 -2.52 -50.73 21.15
CA PRO A 320 -3.79 -50.38 20.51
C PRO A 320 -3.99 -51.07 19.15
N ALA A 321 -2.93 -51.29 18.37
CA ALA A 321 -3.03 -51.97 17.09
C ALA A 321 -3.45 -53.44 17.23
N LEU A 322 -2.91 -54.16 18.23
CA LEU A 322 -3.26 -55.55 18.50
C LEU A 322 -4.70 -55.71 19.04
N ALA A 323 -5.24 -54.68 19.69
CA ALA A 323 -6.61 -54.65 20.19
C ALA A 323 -7.66 -54.20 19.15
N ALA A 324 -7.22 -53.64 18.03
CA ALA A 324 -8.10 -53.14 16.97
C ALA A 324 -8.54 -54.26 16.02
N SER A 325 -9.72 -54.11 15.41
CA SER A 325 -10.17 -55.03 14.35
C SER A 325 -9.37 -54.81 13.07
N ALA A 326 -9.23 -55.86 12.25
CA ALA A 326 -8.49 -55.77 10.98
C ALA A 326 -8.98 -54.63 10.07
N GLY A 327 -10.28 -54.35 10.04
CA GLY A 327 -10.85 -53.24 9.27
C GLY A 327 -10.53 -51.85 9.84
N ALA A 328 -10.42 -51.72 11.17
CA ALA A 328 -10.02 -50.46 11.80
C ALA A 328 -8.52 -50.18 11.59
N LEU A 329 -7.70 -51.23 11.60
CA LEU A 329 -6.28 -51.15 11.25
C LEU A 329 -6.06 -50.73 9.80
N ASP A 330 -6.77 -51.36 8.86
CA ASP A 330 -6.66 -51.05 7.43
C ASP A 330 -7.03 -49.60 7.13
N ALA A 331 -8.07 -49.08 7.81
CA ALA A 331 -8.46 -47.68 7.71
C ALA A 331 -7.42 -46.70 8.28
N ALA A 332 -6.70 -47.09 9.35
CA ALA A 332 -5.68 -46.26 10.00
C ALA A 332 -4.28 -46.37 9.36
N PHE A 333 -4.02 -47.45 8.63
CA PHE A 333 -2.70 -47.79 8.08
C PHE A 333 -2.09 -46.69 7.18
N PRO A 334 -2.83 -46.02 6.28
CA PRO A 334 -2.27 -44.93 5.46
C PRO A 334 -1.84 -43.72 6.30
N ALA A 335 -2.55 -43.43 7.40
CA ALA A 335 -2.21 -42.33 8.29
C ALA A 335 -0.96 -42.66 9.13
N LEU A 336 -0.87 -43.90 9.64
CA LEU A 336 0.32 -44.40 10.34
C LEU A 336 1.56 -44.38 9.43
N LEU A 337 1.45 -44.88 8.20
CA LEU A 337 2.54 -44.84 7.24
C LEU A 337 3.04 -43.41 6.97
N ARG A 338 2.15 -42.42 6.86
CA ARG A 338 2.52 -41.01 6.68
C ARG A 338 3.23 -40.42 7.91
N ALA A 339 2.91 -40.90 9.10
CA ALA A 339 3.55 -40.45 10.35
C ALA A 339 4.96 -41.03 10.51
N PHE A 340 5.17 -42.29 10.13
CA PHE A 340 6.48 -42.96 10.18
C PHE A 340 7.40 -42.61 9.00
N PHE A 341 6.80 -42.34 7.83
CA PHE A 341 7.50 -41.93 6.61
C PHE A 341 6.97 -40.58 6.15
N PRO A 342 7.21 -39.50 6.90
CA PRO A 342 6.83 -38.18 6.45
C PRO A 342 7.56 -37.88 5.14
N ALA A 343 6.94 -37.08 4.27
CA ALA A 343 7.62 -36.56 3.08
C ALA A 343 8.88 -35.80 3.54
N ALA A 344 10.03 -36.48 3.44
CA ALA A 344 11.30 -35.90 3.83
C ALA A 344 11.74 -34.96 2.71
N ALA A 345 11.89 -33.68 3.02
CA ALA A 345 12.64 -32.79 2.12
C ALA A 345 14.01 -33.43 1.85
N ARG A 346 14.44 -33.46 0.58
CA ARG A 346 15.78 -33.94 0.23
C ARG A 346 16.79 -33.17 1.08
N ARG A 347 17.64 -33.88 1.82
CA ARG A 347 18.72 -33.25 2.60
C ARG A 347 19.70 -32.60 1.62
N THR A 348 19.54 -31.30 1.40
CA THR A 348 20.51 -30.50 0.65
C THR A 348 21.71 -30.21 1.54
N LEU A 349 22.90 -30.53 1.06
CA LEU A 349 24.15 -30.20 1.75
C LEU A 349 24.31 -28.68 1.80
N TYR A 350 24.43 -28.11 3.00
CA TYR A 350 24.79 -26.71 3.19
C TYR A 350 26.32 -26.60 3.29
N LEU A 351 26.95 -26.19 2.19
CA LEU A 351 28.41 -26.16 2.04
C LEU A 351 29.12 -25.36 3.16
N PRO A 352 28.62 -24.21 3.62
CA PRO A 352 29.26 -23.47 4.73
C PRO A 352 29.28 -24.25 6.04
N GLN A 353 28.21 -24.96 6.40
CA GLN A 353 28.22 -25.83 7.60
C GLN A 353 29.17 -27.03 7.45
N LEU A 354 29.32 -27.56 6.24
CA LEU A 354 30.28 -28.62 5.98
C LEU A 354 31.70 -28.10 6.22
N VAL A 355 32.02 -26.92 5.67
CA VAL A 355 33.30 -26.24 5.87
C VAL A 355 33.53 -25.96 7.36
N ASP A 356 32.57 -25.37 8.07
CA ASP A 356 32.68 -25.10 9.51
C ASP A 356 32.87 -26.39 10.33
N ARG A 357 32.24 -27.50 9.93
CA ARG A 357 32.45 -28.80 10.58
C ARG A 357 33.81 -29.40 10.29
N LEU A 358 34.32 -29.24 9.08
CA LEU A 358 35.65 -29.72 8.69
C LEU A 358 36.76 -28.87 9.31
N LEU A 359 36.49 -27.58 9.55
CA LEU A 359 37.40 -26.65 10.21
C LEU A 359 37.27 -26.66 11.74
N LYS A 360 36.27 -27.35 12.31
CA LYS A 360 36.16 -27.52 13.76
C LYS A 360 37.31 -28.39 14.25
N PRO A 361 38.10 -27.94 15.25
CA PRO A 361 39.15 -28.77 15.82
C PRO A 361 38.53 -30.06 16.38
N PRO A 362 39.19 -31.22 16.20
CA PRO A 362 38.67 -32.48 16.70
C PRO A 362 38.45 -32.37 18.22
N PRO A 363 37.36 -32.96 18.76
CA PRO A 363 37.19 -32.99 20.20
C PRO A 363 38.43 -33.63 20.81
N ARG A 364 39.07 -32.95 21.77
CA ARG A 364 40.17 -33.53 22.55
C ARG A 364 39.64 -34.83 23.15
N GLN A 365 40.17 -35.96 22.70
CA GLN A 365 39.94 -37.22 23.38
C GLN A 365 40.42 -37.05 24.83
N PRO A 366 39.63 -37.45 25.84
CA PRO A 366 40.16 -37.54 27.19
C PRO A 366 41.37 -38.47 27.12
N VAL A 367 42.53 -37.95 27.54
CA VAL A 367 43.76 -38.72 27.63
C VAL A 367 43.47 -39.91 28.54
N ALA A 368 43.60 -41.13 28.03
CA ALA A 368 43.55 -42.31 28.87
C ALA A 368 44.68 -42.19 29.90
N GLU A 369 44.33 -42.05 31.18
CA GLU A 369 45.28 -42.20 32.27
C GLU A 369 45.85 -43.62 32.18
N HIS A 370 47.09 -43.72 31.71
CA HIS A 370 47.88 -44.91 31.90
C HIS A 370 48.14 -45.05 33.40
N VAL A 371 47.33 -45.89 34.05
CA VAL A 371 47.64 -46.39 35.39
C VAL A 371 48.90 -47.26 35.26
N LEU A 372 50.01 -46.74 35.77
CA LEU A 372 51.23 -47.50 35.97
C LEU A 372 50.94 -48.57 37.03
N GLU A 373 50.98 -49.84 36.65
CA GLU A 373 51.00 -50.96 37.59
C GLU A 373 52.34 -50.94 38.33
N ASP A 374 52.33 -50.45 39.58
CA ASP A 374 53.42 -50.71 40.51
C ASP A 374 53.20 -52.09 41.15
N ALA A 375 54.17 -52.95 40.88
CA ALA A 375 54.35 -54.25 41.48
C ALA A 375 54.70 -54.14 42.97
N GLU A 376 54.38 -55.22 43.69
CA GLU A 376 54.92 -55.62 45.00
C GLU A 376 54.41 -54.92 46.26
N ARG A 377 53.47 -55.59 46.94
CA ARG A 377 53.81 -56.22 48.23
C ARG A 377 52.88 -57.38 48.58
N SER A 378 53.50 -58.55 48.60
CA SER A 378 53.10 -59.75 49.32
C SER A 378 52.85 -59.49 50.81
N GLU A 379 52.28 -60.52 51.45
CA GLU A 379 52.18 -60.75 52.91
C GLU A 379 50.92 -60.08 53.51
N GLU A 380 49.99 -60.79 54.15
CA GLU A 380 50.18 -61.77 55.22
C GLU A 380 48.84 -62.49 55.49
N HIS A 381 48.91 -63.81 55.75
CA HIS A 381 48.23 -64.56 56.83
C HIS A 381 46.76 -64.22 57.19
N THR A 382 45.79 -65.13 57.30
CA THR A 382 45.69 -66.59 57.47
C THR A 382 44.22 -66.96 57.25
#